data_AF-A0AAW2ZQZ7-F1
#
_entry.id   AF-A0AAW2ZQZ7-F1
#
_cell.length_a   1.000
_cell.length_b   1.000
_cell.length_c   1.000
_cell.angle_alpha   90.00
_cell.angle_beta   90.00
_cell.angle_gamma   90.00
#
_symmetry.space_group_name_H-M   'P 1'
#
loop_
_entity.id
_entity.type
_entity.pdbx_description
1 polymer ?
#
loop_
_entity_poly.entity_id
_entity_poly.type
_entity_poly.pdbx_seq_one_letter_code
_entity_poly.pdbx_strand_id
1 'polypeptide(L)' 'MCNLGRHRTGTVVGCLRKLQRWNLTSILEEYRRYAGTKVRIQNEQFIELFDTDLVRVPSHPPTWLL' A
#
# COMPACT_ATOMS: atom_id res chain seq x y z
N MET A 1 12.27 5.10 11.62
CA MET A 1 10.83 5.08 11.98
C MET A 1 10.16 6.31 11.40
N CYS A 2 8.92 6.19 10.89
CA CYS A 2 8.20 7.33 10.33
C CYS A 2 7.41 8.04 11.43
N ASN A 3 7.63 9.34 11.63
CA ASN A 3 7.14 10.11 12.79
C ASN A 3 5.66 9.91 13.16
N LEU A 4 4.77 9.71 12.17
CA LEU A 4 3.34 9.44 12.41
C LEU A 4 2.82 8.16 11.72
N GLY A 5 3.69 7.34 11.12
CA GLY A 5 3.25 6.13 10.41
C GLY A 5 2.24 6.38 9.27
N ARG A 6 2.18 7.61 8.75
CA ARG A 6 1.05 8.03 7.91
C ARG A 6 1.32 8.01 6.42
N HIS A 7 2.46 8.57 6.03
CA HIS A 7 2.81 8.69 4.61
C HIS A 7 3.52 7.44 4.13
N ARG A 8 4.76 7.22 4.60
CA ARG A 8 5.58 6.09 4.12
C ARG A 8 4.98 4.74 4.52
N THR A 9 4.52 4.59 5.76
CA THR A 9 3.86 3.35 6.19
C THR A 9 2.55 3.13 5.43
N GLY A 10 1.71 4.16 5.25
CA GLY A 10 0.48 4.06 4.46
C GLY A 10 0.75 3.66 3.00
N THR A 11 1.80 4.22 2.38
CA THR A 11 2.21 3.85 1.02
C THR A 11 2.69 2.39 0.95
N VAL A 12 3.50 1.93 1.91
CA VAL A 12 3.95 0.53 1.96
C VAL A 12 2.79 -0.43 2.16
N VAL A 13 1.86 -0.10 3.07
CA VAL A 13 0.63 -0.90 3.28
C VAL A 13 -0.20 -0.94 2.00
N GLY A 14 -0.35 0.19 1.30
CA GLY A 14 -1.05 0.21 0.01
C GLY A 14 -0.41 -0.68 -1.05
N CYS A 15 0.92 -0.69 -1.16
CA CYS A 15 1.64 -1.59 -2.06
C CYS A 15 1.47 -3.07 -1.65
N LEU A 16 1.45 -3.36 -0.34
CA LEU A 16 1.15 -4.69 0.16
C LEU A 16 -0.27 -5.13 -0.20
N ARG A 17 -1.28 -4.27 -0.04
CA ARG A 17 -2.66 -4.59 -0.46
C ARG A 17 -2.76 -4.88 -1.94
N LYS A 18 -1.96 -4.18 -2.76
CA LYS A 18 -1.88 -4.43 -4.19
C LYS A 18 -1.30 -5.81 -4.50
N LEU A 19 -0.28 -6.26 -3.75
CA LEU A 19 0.24 -7.63 -3.83
C LEU A 19 -0.82 -8.67 -3.42
N GLN A 20 -1.64 -8.35 -2.42
CA GLN A 20 -2.81 -9.15 -2.01
C GLN A 20 -3.98 -9.08 -3.01
N ARG A 21 -3.80 -8.46 -4.18
CA ARG A 21 -4.81 -8.32 -5.24
C ARG A 21 -6.09 -7.60 -4.80
N TRP A 22 -6.00 -6.71 -3.82
CA TRP A 22 -7.12 -5.86 -3.45
C TRP A 22 -7.47 -4.88 -4.58
N ASN A 23 -8.75 -4.47 -4.65
CA ASN A 23 -9.19 -3.45 -5.59
C ASN A 23 -8.55 -2.09 -5.26
N LEU A 24 -8.05 -1.39 -6.29
CA LEU A 24 -7.35 -0.10 -6.13
C LEU A 24 -8.19 0.94 -5.36
N THR A 25 -9.50 1.01 -5.59
CA THR A 25 -10.39 1.95 -4.88
C THR A 25 -10.38 1.66 -3.38
N SER A 26 -10.50 0.39 -2.98
CA SER A 26 -10.46 -0.01 -1.57
C SER A 26 -9.11 0.30 -0.91
N ILE A 27 -8.00 0.14 -1.66
CA ILE A 27 -6.66 0.47 -1.18
C ILE A 27 -6.53 1.98 -0.94
N LEU A 28 -6.97 2.80 -1.89
CA LEU A 28 -6.90 4.26 -1.77
C LEU A 28 -7.81 4.79 -0.66
N GLU A 29 -8.99 4.18 -0.45
CA GLU A 29 -9.85 4.50 0.69
C GLU A 29 -9.19 4.17 2.03
N GLU A 30 -8.56 2.99 2.17
CA GLU A 30 -7.78 2.61 3.35
C GLU A 30 -6.67 3.63 3.61
N TYR A 31 -5.88 3.94 2.58
CA TYR A 31 -4.81 4.94 2.67
C TYR A 31 -5.30 6.31 3.11
N ARG A 32 -6.38 6.84 2.51
CA ARG A 32 -6.96 8.15 2.87
C ARG A 32 -7.45 8.18 4.31
N ARG A 33 -8.11 7.11 4.76
CA ARG A 33 -8.60 6.97 6.14
C ARG A 33 -7.46 7.09 7.16
N TYR A 34 -6.33 6.43 6.92
CA TYR A 34 -5.16 6.52 7.79
C TYR A 34 -4.34 7.80 7.57
N ALA A 35 -4.36 8.37 6.35
CA ALA A 35 -3.68 9.62 6.03
C ALA A 35 -4.34 10.87 6.62
N GLY A 36 -5.62 10.78 6.99
CA GLY A 36 -6.38 11.86 7.62
C GLY A 36 -6.34 13.15 6.79
N THR A 37 -6.21 14.30 7.46
CA THR A 37 -6.35 15.63 6.83
C THR A 37 -5.23 16.07 5.89
N LYS A 38 -4.17 15.28 5.71
CA LYS A 38 -3.02 15.65 4.87
C LYS A 38 -2.69 14.49 3.94
N VAL A 39 -3.67 14.04 3.17
CA VAL A 39 -3.45 13.10 2.06
C VAL A 39 -2.47 13.72 1.07
N ARG A 40 -1.55 12.91 0.55
CA ARG A 40 -0.64 13.30 -0.55
C ARG A 40 -0.99 12.51 -1.79
N ILE A 41 -1.40 13.20 -2.85
CA ILE A 41 -1.75 12.60 -4.15
C ILE A 41 -0.56 11.81 -4.72
N GLN A 42 0.67 12.30 -4.54
CA GLN A 42 1.89 11.60 -4.96
C GLN A 42 2.00 10.17 -4.38
N ASN A 43 1.50 9.96 -3.15
CA ASN A 43 1.53 8.63 -2.54
C ASN A 43 0.43 7.72 -3.12
N GLU A 44 -0.73 8.27 -3.48
CA GLU A 44 -1.79 7.53 -4.17
C GLU A 44 -1.32 7.10 -5.55
N GLN A 45 -0.72 8.01 -6.31
CA GLN A 45 -0.10 7.73 -7.60
C GLN A 45 1.01 6.69 -7.48
N PHE A 46 1.82 6.75 -6.42
CA PHE A 46 2.84 5.74 -6.18
C PHE A 46 2.21 4.35 -5.99
N ILE A 47 1.16 4.22 -5.17
CA ILE A 47 0.45 2.95 -4.96
C ILE A 47 -0.15 2.45 -6.29
N GLU A 48 -0.80 3.33 -7.05
CA GLU A 48 -1.41 3.02 -8.34
C GLU A 48 -0.40 2.52 -9.38
N LEU A 49 0.79 3.14 -9.45
CA LEU A 49 1.83 2.82 -10.41
C LEU A 49 2.83 1.77 -9.90
N PHE A 50 2.71 1.33 -8.65
CA PHE A 50 3.63 0.35 -8.07
C PHE A 50 3.60 -0.98 -8.85
N ASP A 51 4.72 -1.35 -9.45
CA ASP A 51 4.88 -2.63 -10.15
C ASP A 51 5.09 -3.76 -9.14
N THR A 52 4.11 -4.65 -9.05
CA THR A 52 4.13 -5.79 -8.14
C THR A 52 5.10 -6.87 -8.58
N ASP A 53 5.45 -6.95 -9.86
CA ASP A 53 6.30 -8.01 -10.41
C ASP A 53 7.78 -7.83 -9.98
N LEU A 54 8.13 -6.63 -9.53
CA LEU A 54 9.43 -6.33 -8.92
C LEU A 54 9.58 -6.93 -7.52
N VAL A 55 8.50 -7.43 -6.91
CA VAL A 55 8.52 -8.01 -5.57
C VAL A 55 8.73 -9.52 -5.63
N ARG A 56 9.84 -9.98 -5.05
CA ARG A 56 10.10 -11.42 -4.91
C ARG A 56 9.25 -12.02 -3.80
N VAL A 57 8.26 -12.83 -4.18
CA VAL A 57 7.46 -13.63 -3.25
C VAL A 57 8.19 -14.95 -2.96
N PRO A 58 8.34 -15.36 -1.68
CA PRO A 58 8.94 -16.65 -1.34
C PRO A 58 8.07 -17.82 -1.82
N SER A 59 8.67 -18.99 -2.00
CA SER A 59 7.96 -20.20 -2.44
C SER A 59 6.86 -20.66 -1.48
N HIS A 60 7.01 -20.35 -0.20
CA HIS A 60 6.02 -20.61 0.85
C HIS A 60 5.56 -19.28 1.45
N PRO A 61 4.67 -18.55 0.77
CA PRO A 61 4.18 -17.28 1.29
C PRO A 61 3.30 -17.53 2.52
N PRO A 62 3.32 -16.61 3.50
CA PRO A 62 2.40 -16.68 4.62
C PRO A 62 0.96 -16.49 4.11
N THR A 63 -0.01 -17.09 4.82
CA THR A 63 -1.42 -17.10 4.41
C THR A 63 -2.06 -15.71 4.29
N TRP A 64 -1.51 -14.70 4.95
CA TRP A 64 -2.00 -13.33 4.84
C TRP A 64 -1.57 -12.62 3.56
N LEU A 65 -0.58 -13.15 2.82
CA LEU A 65 -0.06 -12.51 1.61
C LEU A 65 -0.87 -12.86 0.35
N LEU A 66 -1.58 -13.98 0.36
CA LEU A 66 -2.37 -14.50 -0.77
C LEU A 66 -3.86 -14.28 -0.58
#